data_AF-A0A6N9TY62-F1
#
_entry.id   AF-A0A6N9TY62-F1
#
_cell.length_a   1.000
_cell.length_b   1.000
_cell.length_c   1.000
_cell.angle_alpha   90.00
_cell.angle_beta   90.00
_cell.angle_gamma   90.00
#
_symmetry.space_group_name_H-M   'P 1'
#
loop_
_entity.id
_entity.type
_entity.pdbx_description
1 polymer ?
#
loop_
_entity_poly.entity_id
_entity_poly.type
_entity_poly.pdbx_seq_one_letter_code
_entity_poly.pdbx_strand_id
1 'polypeptide(L)'
;MKFTWIGILSAAVLLCACSVRQGDFTVLSNRLVNTKDFALNDGRRQKTVGRDVQRTILFIPIGGPPTLEEAIDDALDRSGGDVLTDAVVHRNWFCIPFLYAQSEWRVEGTAVRTRRR
;
A
#
# COMPACT_ATOMS: atom_id res chain seq x y z
N MET A 1 43.60 -0.99 -2.19
CA MET A 1 42.57 0.02 -1.85
C MET A 1 41.61 0.41 -2.99
N LYS A 2 41.90 0.19 -4.29
CA LYS A 2 40.94 0.48 -5.38
C LYS A 2 39.89 -0.62 -5.63
N PHE A 3 40.23 -1.88 -5.36
CA PHE A 3 39.36 -3.04 -5.58
C PHE A 3 38.17 -3.13 -4.60
N THR A 4 38.30 -2.59 -3.39
CA THR A 4 37.23 -2.59 -2.38
C THR A 4 36.06 -1.70 -2.75
N TRP A 5 36.30 -0.60 -3.47
CA TRP A 5 35.24 0.31 -3.94
C TRP A 5 34.42 -0.29 -5.07
N ILE A 6 35.06 -1.04 -5.96
CA ILE A 6 34.38 -1.73 -7.07
C ILE A 6 33.44 -2.81 -6.53
N GLY A 7 33.87 -3.58 -5.51
CA GLY A 7 33.06 -4.60 -4.85
C GLY A 7 31.83 -4.05 -4.10
N ILE A 8 31.96 -2.87 -3.48
CA ILE A 8 30.84 -2.20 -2.80
C ILE A 8 29.84 -1.65 -3.84
N LEU A 9 30.32 -1.12 -4.97
CA LEU A 9 29.48 -0.58 -6.03
C LEU A 9 28.68 -1.69 -6.74
N SER A 10 29.28 -2.86 -6.98
CA SER A 10 28.59 -4.01 -7.57
C SER A 10 27.60 -4.68 -6.60
N ALA A 11 27.87 -4.68 -5.30
CA ALA A 11 26.92 -5.13 -4.29
C ALA A 11 25.69 -4.20 -4.17
N ALA A 12 25.87 -2.88 -4.36
CA ALA A 12 24.77 -1.91 -4.34
C ALA A 12 23.82 -2.06 -5.54
N VAL A 13 24.33 -2.48 -6.71
CA VAL A 13 23.53 -2.74 -7.92
C VAL A 13 22.57 -3.92 -7.77
N LEU A 14 22.84 -4.83 -6.82
CA LEU A 14 22.00 -6.00 -6.56
C LEU A 14 20.73 -5.68 -5.75
N LEU A 15 20.63 -4.48 -5.17
CA LEU A 15 19.42 -4.06 -4.45
C LEU A 15 18.40 -3.55 -5.46
N CYS A 16 17.37 -4.36 -5.73
CA CYS A 16 16.25 -3.95 -6.57
C CYS A 16 15.12 -3.42 -5.69
N ALA A 17 15.00 -2.10 -5.61
CA ALA A 17 13.82 -1.41 -5.08
C ALA A 17 13.03 -0.86 -6.27
N CYS A 18 11.79 -1.31 -6.45
CA CYS A 18 10.88 -0.78 -7.46
C CYS A 18 9.58 -0.35 -6.78
N SER A 19 9.11 0.86 -7.09
CA SER A 19 7.82 1.36 -6.63
C SER A 19 7.05 1.80 -7.84
N VAL A 20 5.94 1.12 -8.13
CA VAL A 20 5.07 1.39 -9.27
C VAL A 20 3.78 2.02 -8.76
N ARG A 21 3.45 3.21 -9.26
CA ARG A 21 2.14 3.82 -9.04
C ARG A 21 1.15 3.16 -10.00
N GLN A 22 0.16 2.47 -9.45
CA GLN A 22 -0.83 1.72 -10.23
C GLN A 22 -1.93 2.63 -10.78
N GLY A 23 -2.32 3.65 -10.03
CA GLY A 23 -3.32 4.60 -10.47
C GLY A 23 -3.78 5.56 -9.38
N ASP A 24 -4.54 6.54 -9.84
CA ASP A 24 -5.21 7.56 -9.03
C ASP A 24 -6.71 7.41 -9.19
N PHE A 25 -7.43 7.34 -8.08
CA PHE A 25 -8.85 7.08 -8.03
C PHE A 25 -9.54 8.18 -7.24
N THR A 26 -10.55 8.81 -7.83
CA THR A 26 -11.33 9.85 -7.15
C THR A 26 -12.10 9.27 -5.95
N VAL A 27 -12.63 8.06 -6.10
CA VAL A 27 -13.41 7.35 -5.09
C VAL A 27 -13.02 5.87 -5.15
N LEU A 28 -12.63 5.30 -4.01
CA LEU A 28 -12.28 3.89 -3.86
C LEU A 28 -12.88 3.35 -2.55
N SER A 29 -13.51 2.18 -2.58
CA SER A 29 -14.08 1.56 -1.38
C SER A 29 -14.20 0.06 -1.57
N ASN A 30 -13.97 -0.68 -0.47
CA ASN A 30 -14.26 -2.11 -0.35
C ASN A 30 -15.47 -2.39 0.56
N ARG A 31 -16.11 -1.34 1.10
CA ARG A 31 -17.27 -1.44 1.99
C ARG A 31 -18.54 -1.09 1.21
N LEU A 32 -19.70 -1.49 1.74
CA LEU A 32 -20.98 -1.16 1.13
C LEU A 32 -21.24 0.35 1.25
N VAL A 33 -21.34 1.02 0.11
CA VAL A 33 -21.60 2.46 0.04
C VAL A 33 -23.00 2.71 -0.51
N ASN A 34 -23.75 3.64 0.11
CA ASN A 34 -25.02 4.09 -0.45
C ASN A 34 -24.77 5.15 -1.53
N THR A 35 -25.08 4.82 -2.79
CA THR A 35 -24.93 5.74 -3.93
C THR A 35 -26.05 6.77 -4.04
N LYS A 36 -27.20 6.55 -3.38
CA LYS A 36 -28.33 7.50 -3.42
C LYS A 36 -28.06 8.75 -2.58
N ASP A 37 -27.42 8.58 -1.43
CA ASP A 37 -27.09 9.65 -0.48
C ASP A 37 -25.57 9.77 -0.29
N PHE A 38 -24.83 9.85 -1.40
CA PHE A 38 -23.37 9.89 -1.37
C PHE A 38 -22.86 11.30 -1.04
N ALA A 39 -22.90 11.66 0.25
CA ALA A 39 -22.41 12.95 0.75
C ALA A 39 -20.94 12.87 1.18
N LEU A 40 -20.02 13.30 0.33
CA LEU A 40 -18.59 13.38 0.66
C LEU A 40 -18.23 14.58 1.56
N ASN A 41 -19.11 15.59 1.65
CA ASN A 41 -18.85 16.84 2.38
C ASN A 41 -19.28 16.81 3.85
N ASP A 42 -20.20 15.92 4.24
CA ASP A 42 -20.81 15.91 5.57
C ASP A 42 -20.10 15.00 6.58
N GLY A 43 -19.17 14.15 6.10
CA GLY A 43 -18.47 13.15 6.92
C GLY A 43 -17.17 13.66 7.52
N ARG A 44 -16.75 13.05 8.64
CA ARG A 44 -15.40 13.22 9.18
C ARG A 44 -14.38 12.77 8.13
N ARG A 45 -13.53 13.69 7.68
CA ARG A 45 -12.44 13.43 6.74
C ARG A 45 -11.15 13.15 7.49
N GLN A 46 -10.49 12.05 7.18
CA GLN A 46 -9.20 11.71 7.76
C GLN A 46 -8.27 11.17 6.69
N LYS A 47 -7.07 11.75 6.57
CA LYS A 47 -6.04 11.16 5.71
C LYS A 47 -5.57 9.85 6.31
N THR A 48 -5.64 8.78 5.54
CA THR A 48 -5.20 7.45 5.97
C THR A 48 -4.32 6.78 4.93
N VAL A 49 -3.49 5.89 5.44
CA VAL A 49 -2.59 5.06 4.64
C VAL A 49 -2.78 3.63 5.13
N GLY A 50 -3.25 2.77 4.22
CA GLY A 50 -3.36 1.34 4.44
C GLY A 50 -2.25 0.60 3.70
N ARG A 51 -1.76 -0.48 4.29
CA ARG A 51 -0.66 -1.26 3.74
C ARG A 51 -0.87 -2.74 4.01
N ASP A 52 -0.63 -3.54 2.98
CA ASP A 52 -0.50 -4.98 3.11
C ASP A 52 0.87 -5.43 2.58
N VAL A 53 1.62 -6.16 3.40
CA VAL A 53 3.04 -6.46 3.17
C VAL A 53 3.32 -7.93 3.37
N GLN A 54 3.81 -8.57 2.32
CA GLN A 54 4.41 -9.90 2.40
C GLN A 54 5.93 -9.77 2.50
N ARG A 55 6.51 -10.51 3.44
CA ARG A 55 7.97 -10.56 3.63
C ARG A 55 8.44 -11.97 3.34
N THR A 56 9.52 -12.11 2.62
CA THR A 56 10.13 -13.39 2.28
C THR A 56 11.56 -13.37 2.76
N ILE A 57 11.88 -14.26 3.70
CA ILE A 57 13.23 -14.38 4.27
C ILE A 57 13.79 -15.73 3.84
N LEU A 58 14.97 -15.75 3.22
CA LEU A 58 15.61 -17.00 2.79
C LEU A 58 14.66 -17.95 2.03
N PHE A 59 13.88 -17.40 1.10
CA PHE A 59 12.86 -18.11 0.29
C PHE A 59 11.60 -18.60 1.04
N ILE A 60 11.48 -18.34 2.34
CA ILE A 60 10.28 -18.67 3.11
C ILE A 60 9.36 -17.44 3.14
N PRO A 61 8.18 -17.48 2.49
CA PRO A 61 7.21 -16.40 2.58
C PRO A 61 6.58 -16.40 3.97
N ILE A 62 6.64 -15.25 4.63
CA ILE A 62 5.99 -14.97 5.90
C ILE A 62 4.76 -14.12 5.60
N GLY A 63 3.59 -14.70 5.81
CA GLY A 63 2.30 -14.11 5.48
C GLY A 63 1.76 -14.53 4.11
N GLY A 64 0.49 -14.22 3.88
CA GLY A 64 -0.17 -14.44 2.59
C GLY A 64 0.41 -13.54 1.48
N PRO A 65 0.09 -13.84 0.20
CA PRO A 65 0.38 -12.93 -0.89
C PRO A 65 -0.34 -11.60 -0.62
N PRO A 66 0.34 -10.45 -0.79
CA PRO A 66 -0.25 -9.19 -0.42
C PRO A 66 -1.31 -8.80 -1.45
N THR A 67 -2.44 -8.32 -0.99
CA THR A 67 -3.58 -7.95 -1.83
C THR A 67 -3.90 -6.47 -1.74
N LEU A 68 -4.44 -5.92 -2.83
CA LEU A 68 -4.95 -4.55 -2.82
C LEU A 68 -6.15 -4.43 -1.87
N GLU A 69 -6.96 -5.49 -1.76
CA GLU A 69 -8.15 -5.54 -0.91
C GLU A 69 -7.80 -5.32 0.56
N GLU A 70 -6.85 -6.09 1.10
CA GLU A 70 -6.38 -5.95 2.48
C GLU A 70 -5.74 -4.57 2.73
N ALA A 71 -5.03 -4.02 1.75
CA ALA A 71 -4.47 -2.67 1.88
C ALA A 71 -5.55 -1.58 1.92
N ILE A 72 -6.67 -1.75 1.21
CA ILE A 72 -7.83 -0.85 1.27
C ILE A 72 -8.55 -1.03 2.61
N ASP A 73 -8.77 -2.27 3.04
CA ASP A 73 -9.44 -2.57 4.30
C ASP A 73 -8.65 -2.03 5.50
N ASP A 74 -7.33 -2.19 5.54
CA ASP A 74 -6.46 -1.58 6.55
C ASP A 74 -6.54 -0.04 6.55
N ALA A 75 -6.65 0.61 5.38
CA ALA A 75 -6.84 2.06 5.28
C ALA A 75 -8.19 2.51 5.86
N LEU A 76 -9.25 1.76 5.58
CA LEU A 76 -10.62 2.06 6.03
C LEU A 76 -10.78 1.77 7.52
N ASP A 77 -10.29 0.64 8.01
CA ASP A 77 -10.40 0.23 9.42
C ASP A 77 -9.65 1.17 10.36
N ARG A 78 -8.46 1.65 9.95
CA ARG A 78 -7.71 2.69 10.70
C ARG A 78 -8.45 4.01 10.79
N SER A 79 -9.22 4.36 9.76
CA SER A 79 -9.96 5.62 9.68
C SER A 79 -11.34 5.57 10.34
N GLY A 80 -11.94 4.37 10.43
CA GLY A 80 -13.35 4.20 10.72
C GLY A 80 -14.28 4.80 9.64
N GLY A 81 -13.77 4.99 8.42
CA GLY A 81 -14.49 5.47 7.25
C GLY A 81 -14.96 4.33 6.36
N ASP A 82 -15.84 4.66 5.42
CA ASP A 82 -16.43 3.68 4.51
C ASP A 82 -15.88 3.81 3.08
N VAL A 83 -15.25 4.95 2.77
CA VAL A 83 -14.82 5.32 1.41
C VAL A 83 -13.52 6.11 1.49
N LEU A 84 -12.59 5.87 0.56
CA LEU A 84 -11.41 6.69 0.33
C LEU A 84 -11.66 7.62 -0.85
N THR A 85 -11.38 8.91 -0.67
CA THR A 85 -11.34 9.91 -1.74
C THR A 85 -9.91 10.30 -2.06
N ASP A 86 -9.65 10.68 -3.32
CA ASP A 86 -8.31 11.01 -3.82
C ASP A 86 -7.30 9.90 -3.49
N ALA A 87 -7.71 8.66 -3.77
CA ALA A 87 -6.95 7.47 -3.42
C ALA A 87 -5.83 7.21 -4.43
N VAL A 88 -4.62 7.00 -3.93
CA VAL A 88 -3.43 6.67 -4.71
C VAL A 88 -2.96 5.27 -4.34
N VAL A 89 -2.86 4.40 -5.33
CA VAL A 89 -2.43 3.01 -5.14
C VAL A 89 -0.99 2.84 -5.62
N HIS A 90 -0.16 2.33 -4.72
CA HIS A 90 1.24 1.99 -4.98
C HIS A 90 1.48 0.51 -4.77
N ARG A 91 2.33 -0.04 -5.64
CA ARG A 91 2.90 -1.37 -5.49
C ARG A 91 4.39 -1.26 -5.33
N ASN A 92 4.88 -1.67 -4.17
CA ASN A 92 6.27 -1.59 -3.79
C ASN A 92 6.86 -2.99 -3.76
N TRP A 93 8.04 -3.12 -4.33
CA TRP A 93 8.81 -4.35 -4.34
C TRP A 93 10.23 -4.03 -3.94
N PHE A 94 10.77 -4.80 -3.01
CA PHE A 94 12.16 -4.69 -2.59
C PHE A 94 12.76 -6.09 -2.47
N CYS A 95 13.93 -6.29 -3.06
CA CYS A 95 14.62 -7.57 -3.04
C CYS A 95 16.12 -7.37 -2.82
N ILE A 96 16.64 -8.10 -1.84
CA ILE A 96 18.04 -8.37 -1.58
C ILE A 96 18.28 -9.83 -2.00
N PRO A 97 19.04 -10.07 -3.08
CA PRO A 97 19.28 -11.41 -3.58
C PRO A 97 19.73 -12.36 -2.47
N PHE A 98 19.15 -13.56 -2.45
CA PHE A 98 19.43 -14.66 -1.51
C PHE A 98 19.14 -14.40 -0.03
N LEU A 99 18.67 -13.21 0.37
CA LEU A 99 18.47 -12.88 1.78
C LEU A 99 17.01 -12.51 2.10
N TYR A 100 16.49 -11.51 1.40
CA TYR A 100 15.25 -10.87 1.79
C TYR A 100 14.50 -10.33 0.58
N ALA A 101 13.20 -10.57 0.50
CA ALA A 101 12.32 -9.87 -0.41
C ALA A 101 11.08 -9.39 0.33
N GLN A 102 10.48 -8.31 -0.15
CA GLN A 102 9.19 -7.84 0.31
C GLN A 102 8.37 -7.32 -0.86
N SER A 103 7.07 -7.57 -0.78
CA SER A 103 6.07 -7.03 -1.67
C SER A 103 5.04 -6.30 -0.82
N GLU A 104 4.71 -5.09 -1.20
CA GLU A 104 3.79 -4.22 -0.47
C GLU A 104 2.77 -3.62 -1.43
N TRP A 105 1.49 -3.67 -1.02
CA TRP A 105 0.46 -2.78 -1.52
C TRP A 105 0.30 -1.64 -0.54
N ARG A 106 0.36 -0.41 -1.03
CA ARG A 106 0.19 0.80 -0.24
C ARG A 106 -0.90 1.65 -0.86
N VAL A 107 -1.93 1.93 -0.09
CA VAL A 107 -3.06 2.77 -0.51
C VAL A 107 -3.09 4.00 0.37
N GLU A 108 -3.08 5.17 -0.26
CA GLU A 108 -3.16 6.45 0.43
C GLU A 108 -4.41 7.17 -0.01
N GLY A 109 -5.08 7.88 0.89
CA GLY A 109 -6.24 8.68 0.51
C GLY A 109 -6.84 9.41 1.69
N THR A 110 -7.97 10.07 1.45
CA THR A 110 -8.77 10.68 2.50
C THR A 110 -9.99 9.81 2.76
N ALA A 111 -10.03 9.16 3.91
CA ALA A 111 -11.19 8.40 4.32
C ALA A 111 -12.35 9.34 4.71
N VAL A 112 -13.55 8.97 4.25
CA VAL A 112 -14.81 9.64 4.52
C VAL A 112 -15.83 8.60 4.96
N ARG A 113 -16.56 8.93 6.02
CA ARG A 113 -17.70 8.14 6.46
C ARG A 113 -18.97 8.68 5.81
N THR A 114 -19.59 7.86 4.97
CA THR A 114 -20.80 8.26 4.21
C THR A 114 -22.09 7.81 4.91
N ARG A 115 -22.01 6.82 5.81
CA ARG A 115 -23.16 6.31 6.54
C ARG A 115 -23.33 7.00 7.90
N ARG A 116 -24.43 7.75 8.08
CA ARG A 116 -24.95 8.07 9.41
C ARG A 116 -25.54 6.79 9.99
N ARG A 117 -24.98 6.32 11.11
CA ARG A 117 -25.50 5.15 11.84
C ARG A 117 -26.55 5.59 12.83
#